data_AF-A0A0B5FQH9-F1
#
_entry.id   AF-A0A0B5FQH9-F1
#
_cell.length_a   1.000
_cell.length_b   1.000
_cell.length_c   1.000
_cell.angle_alpha   90.00
_cell.angle_beta   90.00
_cell.angle_gamma   90.00
#
_symmetry.space_group_name_H-M   'P 1'
#
loop_
_entity.id
_entity.type
_entity.pdbx_description
1 polymer ?
#
loop_
_entity_poly.entity_id
_entity_poly.type
_entity_poly.pdbx_seq_one_letter_code
_entity_poly.pdbx_strand_id
1 'polypeptide(L)'
;MIALDLEQAASSALYLDIHHVDFKDDGALRVCALLGDGWYEGEVMIEVGDQVNVTLADLYLDETAIRPLLQRIGRDALEQAVGEAVSRMKFAVDGGMRGRRPSAPRIVAYHLGGRTHTLSRIPVGVGPRKPRIPRRGCSQKAV
;
A
#
# COMPACT_ATOMS: atom_id res chain seq x y z
N MET A 1 -5.75 -5.19 9.47
CA MET A 1 -5.21 -4.61 10.72
C MET A 1 -4.21 -5.56 11.36
N ILE A 2 -3.04 -5.04 11.71
CA ILE A 2 -1.86 -5.73 12.24
C ILE A 2 -1.38 -4.93 13.43
N ALA A 3 -1.21 -5.56 14.60
CA ALA A 3 -0.60 -4.90 15.73
C ALA A 3 0.92 -4.79 15.52
N LEU A 4 1.48 -3.62 15.85
CA LEU A 4 2.91 -3.37 15.83
C LEU A 4 3.48 -3.61 17.23
N ASP A 5 4.59 -4.33 17.29
CA ASP A 5 5.30 -4.60 18.53
C ASP A 5 6.24 -3.43 18.80
N LEU A 6 6.02 -2.74 19.92
CA LEU A 6 6.89 -1.67 20.40
C LEU A 6 7.45 -2.13 21.75
N GLU A 7 8.78 -2.27 21.82
CA GLU A 7 9.45 -2.66 23.08
C GLU A 7 9.16 -1.67 24.23
N GLN A 8 8.76 -0.44 23.91
CA GLN A 8 8.35 0.58 24.87
C GLN A 8 6.83 0.70 24.93
N ALA A 9 6.28 0.15 26.01
CA ALA A 9 4.91 0.16 26.53
C ALA A 9 4.10 1.48 26.34
N ALA A 10 3.75 1.84 25.11
CA ALA A 10 2.64 2.76 24.88
C ALA A 10 1.34 2.03 25.28
N SER A 11 0.52 2.66 26.12
CA SER A 11 -0.75 2.09 26.61
C SER A 11 -1.78 1.82 25.51
N SER A 12 -1.53 2.28 24.29
CA SER A 12 -2.29 2.01 23.08
C SER A 12 -1.52 1.05 22.17
N ALA A 13 -2.18 -0.02 21.73
CA ALA A 13 -1.62 -0.92 20.72
C ALA A 13 -1.55 -0.18 19.38
N LEU A 14 -0.34 0.11 18.92
CA LEU A 14 -0.10 0.67 17.59
C LEU A 14 -0.48 -0.39 16.54
N TYR A 15 -1.11 0.03 15.44
CA TYR A 15 -1.51 -0.87 14.37
C TYR A 15 -1.33 -0.30 12.97
N LEU A 16 -1.21 -1.20 12.01
CA LEU A 16 -1.31 -0.94 10.58
C LEU A 16 -2.54 -1.63 10.00
N ASP A 17 -3.39 -0.89 9.32
CA ASP A 17 -4.44 -1.47 8.47
C ASP A 17 -4.08 -1.36 6.99
N ILE A 18 -3.48 -2.42 6.47
CA ILE A 18 -3.10 -2.50 5.06
C ILE A 18 -4.33 -2.63 4.18
N HIS A 19 -4.52 -1.65 3.30
CA HIS A 19 -5.62 -1.62 2.35
C HIS A 19 -5.18 -1.72 0.89
N HIS A 20 -3.91 -1.44 0.59
CA HIS A 20 -3.36 -1.55 -0.76
C HIS A 20 -1.92 -2.05 -0.77
N VAL A 21 -1.59 -2.92 -1.73
CA VAL A 21 -0.21 -3.37 -1.97
C VAL A 21 -0.01 -3.55 -3.47
N ASP A 22 1.10 -3.05 -3.99
CA ASP A 22 1.48 -3.20 -5.40
C ASP A 22 2.99 -3.34 -5.59
N PHE A 23 3.40 -3.76 -6.79
CA PHE A 23 4.79 -3.72 -7.23
C PHE A 23 5.08 -2.39 -7.92
N LYS A 24 6.28 -1.85 -7.68
CA LYS A 24 6.87 -0.77 -8.48
C LYS A 24 7.59 -1.37 -9.69
N ASP A 25 7.87 -0.52 -10.68
CA ASP A 25 8.52 -0.94 -11.94
C ASP A 25 9.92 -1.53 -11.73
N ASP A 26 10.58 -1.16 -10.63
CA ASP A 26 11.90 -1.67 -10.20
C ASP A 26 11.81 -2.99 -9.40
N GLY A 27 10.61 -3.53 -9.20
CA GLY A 27 10.36 -4.74 -8.42
C GLY A 27 10.23 -4.50 -6.91
N ALA A 28 10.42 -3.27 -6.43
CA ALA A 28 10.16 -2.92 -5.03
C ALA A 28 8.67 -3.02 -4.73
N LEU A 29 8.34 -3.34 -3.48
CA LEU A 29 6.97 -3.50 -3.04
C LEU A 29 6.49 -2.23 -2.35
N ARG A 30 5.28 -1.79 -2.66
CA ARG A 30 4.64 -0.61 -2.09
C ARG A 30 3.42 -1.04 -1.30
N VAL A 31 3.37 -0.68 -0.02
CA VAL A 31 2.25 -0.94 0.89
C VAL A 31 1.63 0.39 1.29
N CYS A 32 0.32 0.54 1.10
CA CYS A 32 -0.45 1.63 1.68
C CYS A 32 -1.28 1.08 2.84
N ALA A 33 -1.22 1.79 3.96
CA ALA A 33 -1.92 1.40 5.17
C ALA A 33 -2.38 2.62 5.97
N LEU A 34 -3.37 2.41 6.82
CA LEU A 34 -3.69 3.33 7.89
C LEU A 34 -2.83 2.98 9.11
N LEU A 35 -2.08 3.93 9.64
CA LEU A 35 -1.37 3.83 10.91
C LEU A 35 -2.24 4.44 12.02
N GLY A 36 -2.41 3.72 13.13
CA GLY A 36 -3.11 4.30 14.27
C GLY A 36 -2.78 3.67 15.61
N ASP A 37 -3.16 4.39 16.67
CA ASP A 37 -3.04 3.95 18.07
C ASP A 37 -4.34 4.18 18.86
N GLY A 38 -5.45 4.38 18.16
CA GLY A 38 -6.76 4.69 18.74
C GLY A 38 -6.95 6.15 19.15
N TRP A 39 -5.89 6.96 19.17
CA TRP A 39 -5.97 8.42 19.38
C TRP A 39 -5.63 9.18 18.10
N TYR A 40 -4.69 8.65 17.34
CA TYR A 40 -4.32 9.12 16.02
C TYR A 40 -4.61 8.03 14.98
N GLU A 41 -5.07 8.45 13.80
CA GLU A 41 -5.17 7.63 12.60
C GLU A 41 -4.72 8.48 11.40
N GLY A 42 -3.79 7.95 10.60
CA GLY A 42 -3.30 8.64 9.41
C GLY A 42 -2.70 7.69 8.38
N GLU A 43 -2.64 8.16 7.13
CA GLU A 43 -2.15 7.36 6.01
C GLU A 43 -0.62 7.22 6.04
N VAL A 44 -0.15 6.01 5.79
CA VAL A 44 1.26 5.69 5.67
C VAL A 44 1.53 4.90 4.39
N MET A 45 2.59 5.30 3.70
CA MET A 45 3.15 4.59 2.56
C MET A 45 4.46 3.93 2.97
N ILE A 46 4.61 2.65 2.69
CA ILE A 46 5.80 1.87 3.01
C ILE A 46 6.36 1.31 1.72
N GLU A 47 7.61 1.63 1.41
CA GLU A 47 8.32 1.11 0.25
C GLU A 47 9.38 0.12 0.72
N VAL A 48 9.31 -1.10 0.19
CA VAL A 48 10.17 -2.22 0.54
C VAL A 48 11.01 -2.58 -0.68
N GLY A 49 12.28 -2.17 -0.66
CA GLY A 49 13.30 -2.57 -1.63
C GLY A 49 14.54 -3.07 -0.91
N ASP A 50 15.72 -2.57 -1.29
CA ASP A 50 16.97 -2.81 -0.55
C ASP A 50 16.91 -2.26 0.88
N GLN A 51 16.12 -1.21 1.08
CA GLN A 51 15.80 -0.61 2.37
C GLN A 51 14.28 -0.48 2.51
N VAL A 52 13.80 -0.39 3.75
CA VAL A 52 12.41 -0.05 4.04
C VAL A 52 12.30 1.44 4.32
N ASN A 53 11.51 2.13 3.50
CA ASN A 53 11.22 3.55 3.67
C ASN A 53 9.77 3.73 4.09
N VAL A 54 9.55 4.50 5.16
CA VAL A 54 8.22 4.81 5.70
C VAL A 54 7.93 6.28 5.48
N THR A 55 6.81 6.57 4.80
CA THR A 55 6.35 7.94 4.54
C THR A 55 5.01 8.15 5.22
N LEU A 56 4.99 9.00 6.24
CA LEU A 56 3.79 9.40 6.98
C LEU A 56 3.17 10.60 6.27
N ALA A 57 1.94 10.47 5.76
CA ALA A 57 1.31 11.51 4.94
C ALA A 57 1.14 12.82 5.70
N ASP A 58 0.77 12.74 6.98
CA ASP A 58 0.48 13.91 7.80
C ASP A 58 1.72 14.74 8.13
N LEU A 59 2.95 14.21 7.99
CA LEU A 59 4.15 15.06 8.07
C LEU A 59 4.17 16.14 6.98
N TYR A 60 3.43 15.95 5.89
CA TYR A 60 3.34 16.90 4.78
C TYR A 60 1.98 17.59 4.69
N LEU A 61 0.92 16.93 5.14
CA LEU A 61 -0.46 17.42 5.02
C LEU A 61 -0.96 18.13 6.28
N ASP A 62 -0.65 17.59 7.45
CA ASP A 62 -1.04 18.14 8.75
C ASP A 62 -0.10 17.66 9.87
N GLU A 63 1.03 18.34 10.00
CA GLU A 63 2.06 17.97 10.98
C GLU A 63 1.52 18.03 12.42
N THR A 64 0.51 18.87 12.66
CA THR A 64 -0.06 19.05 14.00
C THR A 64 -0.88 17.84 14.45
N ALA A 65 -1.52 17.13 13.51
CA ALA A 65 -2.28 15.91 13.77
C ALA A 65 -1.38 14.75 14.23
N ILE A 66 -0.22 14.56 13.58
CA ILE A 66 0.68 13.43 13.86
C ILE A 66 1.65 13.70 15.02
N ARG A 67 1.91 14.97 15.34
CA ARG A 67 2.86 15.37 16.39
C ARG A 67 2.68 14.66 17.74
N PRO A 68 1.45 14.49 18.29
CA PRO A 68 1.26 13.79 19.56
C PRO A 68 1.71 12.32 19.50
N LEU A 69 1.50 11.62 18.38
CA LEU A 69 1.96 10.24 18.20
C LEU A 69 3.49 10.19 18.25
N LEU A 70 4.15 11.06 17.48
CA LEU A 70 5.61 11.08 17.38
C LEU A 70 6.28 11.50 18.70
N GLN A 71 5.63 12.33 19.51
CA GLN A 71 6.11 12.68 20.85
C GLN A 71 6.02 11.50 21.83
N ARG A 72 5.03 10.61 21.68
CA ARG A 72 4.85 9.43 22.54
C ARG A 72 5.81 8.31 22.19
N ILE A 73 5.96 8.00 20.90
CA ILE A 73 6.66 6.80 20.43
C ILE A 73 8.07 7.12 19.92
N GLY A 74 8.27 8.32 19.38
CA GLY A 74 9.46 8.65 18.61
C GLY A 74 9.35 8.15 17.16
N ARG A 75 9.91 8.93 16.24
CA ARG A 75 9.86 8.62 14.80
C ARG A 75 10.63 7.34 14.46
N ASP A 76 11.87 7.22 14.95
CA ASP A 76 12.74 6.09 14.59
C ASP A 76 12.18 4.75 15.08
N ALA A 77 11.64 4.72 16.31
CA ALA A 77 10.99 3.53 16.87
C ALA A 77 9.73 3.15 16.08
N LEU A 78 8.94 4.13 15.63
CA LEU A 78 7.79 3.90 14.78
C LEU A 78 8.20 3.32 13.42
N GLU A 79 9.18 3.93 12.75
CA GLU A 79 9.66 3.45 11.44
C GLU A 79 10.28 2.05 11.55
N GLN A 80 11.02 1.77 12.62
CA GLN A 80 11.56 0.44 12.90
C GLN A 80 10.45 -0.59 13.11
N ALA A 81 9.46 -0.32 13.97
CA ALA A 81 8.36 -1.24 14.23
C ALA A 81 7.54 -1.55 12.96
N VAL A 82 7.30 -0.53 12.13
CA VAL A 82 6.66 -0.67 10.82
C VAL A 82 7.52 -1.55 9.90
N GLY A 83 8.82 -1.28 9.80
CA GLY A 83 9.74 -2.03 8.96
C GLY A 83 9.85 -3.49 9.36
N GLU A 84 9.97 -3.77 10.66
CA GLU A 84 9.98 -5.12 11.18
C GLU A 84 8.67 -5.87 10.88
N ALA A 85 7.51 -5.23 11.08
CA ALA A 85 6.24 -5.86 10.81
C ALA A 85 6.10 -6.23 9.32
N VAL A 86 6.47 -5.33 8.40
CA VAL A 86 6.38 -5.58 6.96
C VAL A 86 7.41 -6.62 6.49
N SER A 87 8.61 -6.63 7.05
CA SER A 87 9.64 -7.65 6.71
C SER A 87 9.21 -9.08 7.02
N ARG A 88 8.31 -9.27 8.00
CA ARG A 88 7.77 -10.58 8.39
C ARG A 88 6.59 -11.02 7.50
N MET A 89 6.09 -10.16 6.62
CA MET A 89 4.95 -10.47 5.75
C MET A 89 5.39 -11.31 4.56
N LYS A 90 4.54 -12.25 4.16
CA LYS A 90 4.67 -12.96 2.87
C LYS A 90 3.50 -12.61 1.99
N PHE A 91 3.77 -12.14 0.77
CA PHE A 91 2.72 -11.73 -0.15
C PHE A 91 2.35 -12.87 -1.10
N ALA A 92 1.05 -13.10 -1.26
CA ALA A 92 0.50 -14.01 -2.25
C ALA A 92 0.26 -13.24 -3.55
N VAL A 93 0.86 -13.72 -4.63
CA VAL A 93 0.79 -13.08 -5.95
C VAL A 93 -0.07 -13.93 -6.88
N ASP A 94 -1.11 -13.32 -7.44
CA ASP A 94 -1.89 -13.86 -8.53
C ASP A 94 -1.28 -13.40 -9.86
N GLY A 95 -0.65 -14.32 -10.59
CA GLY A 95 -0.17 -14.12 -11.95
C GLY A 95 -1.26 -14.29 -13.01
N GLY A 96 -2.54 -14.19 -12.61
CA GLY A 96 -3.71 -14.72 -13.30
C GLY A 96 -3.72 -14.56 -14.82
N MET A 97 -4.31 -15.54 -15.50
CA MET A 97 -4.61 -15.42 -16.93
C MET A 97 -5.96 -14.73 -17.11
N ARG A 98 -6.01 -13.62 -17.86
CA ARG A 98 -7.28 -13.10 -18.40
C ARG A 98 -7.48 -13.69 -19.80
N GLY A 99 -8.09 -14.88 -19.86
CA GLY A 99 -8.22 -15.62 -21.12
C GLY A 99 -6.89 -16.26 -21.54
N ARG A 100 -6.42 -16.02 -22.77
CA ARG A 100 -5.10 -16.50 -23.26
C ARG A 100 -3.93 -15.53 -23.04
N ARG A 101 -4.16 -14.38 -22.38
CA ARG A 101 -3.10 -13.41 -22.11
C ARG A 101 -2.69 -13.45 -20.64
N PRO A 102 -1.37 -13.45 -20.35
CA PRO A 102 -0.88 -13.15 -19.02
C PRO A 102 -1.44 -11.79 -18.58
N SER A 103 -2.00 -11.70 -17.38
CA SER A 103 -2.23 -10.40 -16.75
C SER A 103 -1.01 -10.03 -15.91
N ALA A 104 -0.82 -8.72 -15.66
CA ALA A 104 0.26 -8.28 -14.79
C ALA A 104 0.12 -8.95 -13.41
N PRO A 105 1.23 -9.43 -12.81
CA PRO A 105 1.19 -10.05 -11.50
C PRO A 105 0.61 -9.06 -10.49
N ARG A 106 -0.29 -9.54 -9.63
CA ARG A 106 -0.96 -8.73 -8.63
C ARG A 106 -0.87 -9.37 -7.26
N ILE A 107 -0.66 -8.57 -6.23
CA ILE A 107 -0.73 -9.02 -4.84
C ILE A 107 -2.20 -9.12 -4.41
N VAL A 108 -2.60 -10.30 -3.94
CA VAL A 108 -4.01 -10.59 -3.57
C VAL A 108 -4.20 -10.84 -2.08
N ALA A 109 -3.14 -11.21 -1.38
CA ALA A 109 -3.16 -11.43 0.06
C ALA A 109 -1.77 -11.24 0.66
N TYR A 110 -1.72 -11.08 1.97
CA TYR A 110 -0.50 -11.21 2.75
C TYR A 110 -0.71 -12.20 3.91
N HIS A 111 0.39 -12.84 4.31
CA HIS A 111 0.44 -13.75 5.44
C HIS A 111 1.29 -13.14 6.54
N LEU A 112 0.73 -13.09 7.74
CA LEU A 112 1.44 -12.63 8.94
C LEU A 112 0.99 -13.46 10.15
N GLY A 113 1.93 -13.93 10.97
CA GLY A 113 1.61 -14.66 12.21
C GLY A 113 0.75 -15.91 11.98
N GLY A 114 0.91 -16.59 10.85
CA GLY A 114 0.12 -17.77 10.49
C GLY A 114 -1.31 -17.49 10.00
N ARG A 115 -1.71 -16.21 9.89
CA ARG A 115 -3.01 -15.79 9.34
C ARG A 115 -2.86 -15.24 7.94
N THR A 116 -3.86 -15.50 7.10
CA THR A 116 -3.97 -14.94 5.75
C THR A 116 -4.94 -13.77 5.76
N HIS A 117 -4.50 -12.64 5.22
CA HIS A 117 -5.31 -11.44 5.05
C HIS A 117 -5.48 -11.17 3.56
N THR A 118 -6.71 -11.32 3.07
CA THR A 118 -7.04 -11.03 1.67
C THR A 118 -7.20 -9.53 1.49
N LEU A 119 -6.51 -8.96 0.50
CA LEU A 119 -6.69 -7.56 0.13
C LEU A 119 -8.02 -7.44 -0.62
N SER A 120 -8.95 -6.68 -0.06
CA SER A 120 -10.24 -6.42 -0.71
C SER A 120 -10.02 -5.86 -2.11
N ARG A 121 -10.85 -6.28 -3.07
CA ARG A 121 -10.92 -5.64 -4.39
C ARG A 121 -11.40 -4.20 -4.20
N ILE A 122 -10.50 -3.28 -3.90
CA ILE A 122 -10.72 -1.88 -4.26
C ILE A 122 -10.39 -1.86 -5.76
N PRO A 123 -11.37 -1.72 -6.66
CA PRO A 123 -11.05 -1.42 -8.04
C PRO A 123 -10.34 -0.08 -8.02
N VAL A 124 -9.00 -0.09 -8.03
CA VAL A 124 -8.22 1.07 -8.45
C VAL A 124 -8.80 1.44 -9.80
N GLY A 125 -9.51 2.57 -9.82
CA GLY A 125 -10.23 3.04 -10.98
C GLY A 125 -9.29 3.00 -12.16
N VAL A 126 -9.62 2.17 -13.14
CA VAL A 126 -9.07 2.32 -14.48
C VAL A 126 -9.38 3.76 -14.84
N GLY A 127 -8.36 4.62 -14.84
CA GLY A 127 -8.50 6.03 -15.21
C GLY A 127 -9.35 6.13 -16.48
N PRO A 128 -10.15 7.19 -16.62
CA PRO A 128 -11.21 7.26 -17.61
C PRO A 128 -10.68 6.79 -18.95
N ARG A 129 -11.24 5.69 -19.47
CA ARG A 129 -10.91 5.19 -20.81
C ARG A 129 -11.10 6.38 -21.75
N LYS A 130 -10.00 6.94 -22.27
CA LYS A 130 -10.08 7.94 -23.34
C LYS A 130 -11.00 7.35 -24.42
N PRO A 131 -12.12 8.02 -24.76
CA PRO A 131 -12.98 7.52 -25.82
C PRO A 131 -12.15 7.42 -27.08
N ARG A 132 -12.05 6.21 -27.65
CA ARG A 132 -11.47 6.00 -28.97
C ARG A 132 -12.36 6.76 -29.96
N ILE A 133 -11.89 7.91 -30.40
CA ILE A 133 -12.48 8.62 -31.53
C ILE A 133 -12.31 7.71 -32.75
N PRO A 134 -13.38 7.24 -33.40
CA PRO A 134 -13.27 6.44 -34.60
C PRO A 134 -12.67 7.30 -35.72
N ARG A 135 -11.50 6.91 -36.23
CA ARG A 135 -10.95 7.48 -37.47
C ARG A 135 -11.92 7.11 -38.60
N ARG A 136 -12.70 8.08 -39.07
CA ARG A 136 -13.50 7.93 -40.29
C ARG A 136 -12.54 7.61 -41.44
N GLY A 137 -12.74 6.45 -42.07
CA GLY A 137 -12.06 6.09 -43.31
C GLY A 137 -12.41 7.10 -44.38
N CYS A 138 -11.38 7.72 -44.95
CA CYS A 138 -11.51 8.54 -46.15
C CYS A 138 -11.57 7.55 -47.33
N SER A 139 -12.76 7.23 -47.81
CA SER A 139 -12.94 6.57 -49.10
C SER A 139 -12.46 7.52 -50.19
N GLN A 140 -11.38 7.14 -50.87
CA GLN A 140 -11.06 7.66 -52.19
C GLN A 140 -12.26 7.40 -53.12
N LYS A 141 -12.83 8.46 -53.70
CA LYS A 141 -13.61 8.36 -54.93
C LYS A 141 -12.72 8.85 -56.07
N ALA A 142 -12.43 7.94 -56.98
CA ALA A 142 -11.98 8.25 -58.32
C ALA A 142 -13.15 8.87 -59.10
N VAL A 143 -12.90 10.01 -59.75
CA VAL A 143 -13.41 10.39 -61.08
C VAL A 143 -12.33 11.23 -61.74
#